data_AF-A0A1W6BEV1-F1
#
_entry.id   AF-A0A1W6BEV1-F1
#
_cell.length_a   1.000
_cell.length_b   1.000
_cell.length_c   1.000
_cell.angle_alpha   90.00
_cell.angle_beta   90.00
_cell.angle_gamma   90.00
#
_symmetry.space_group_name_H-M   'P 1'
#
loop_
_entity.id
_entity.type
_entity.pdbx_description
1 polymer ?
#
loop_
_entity_poly.entity_id
_entity_poly.type
_entity_poly.pdbx_seq_one_letter_code
_entity_poly.pdbx_strand_id
1 'polypeptide(L)'
;MSKFFSTYKVIFYIINILLIILYLYPGSLLGWIIYDNKSIQPQITPDFVISSNHFYVFVLISIIGFLTFVNSKKIILLLLYLIFLSIMLEIFHLVIPERTFQWSDLFGNLLGVIVVILLNNFINKYGRFKK
;
A
#
# COMPACT_ATOMS: atom_id res chain seq x y z
N MET A 1 -23.28 19.20 11.94
CA MET A 1 -21.89 18.71 11.76
C MET A 1 -21.94 17.64 10.68
N SER A 2 -21.38 17.90 9.50
CA SER A 2 -21.48 16.97 8.37
C SER A 2 -20.81 15.63 8.70
N LYS A 3 -21.13 14.57 7.95
CA LYS A 3 -20.48 13.25 7.86
C LYS A 3 -18.95 13.38 7.59
N PHE A 4 -18.22 14.10 8.44
CA PHE A 4 -16.88 14.63 8.16
C PHE A 4 -15.86 13.50 7.99
N PHE A 5 -16.15 12.36 8.61
CA PHE A 5 -15.38 11.14 8.50
C PHE A 5 -16.35 9.95 8.40
N SER A 6 -16.41 9.28 7.25
CA SER A 6 -16.83 7.87 7.29
C SER A 6 -15.70 7.09 7.94
N THR A 7 -16.01 6.11 8.78
CA THR A 7 -15.01 5.31 9.51
C THR A 7 -13.89 4.80 8.58
N TYR A 8 -14.25 4.38 7.37
CA TYR A 8 -13.29 3.94 6.34
C TYR A 8 -12.30 5.03 5.88
N LYS A 9 -12.72 6.30 5.77
CA LYS A 9 -11.81 7.40 5.42
C LYS A 9 -10.76 7.63 6.49
N VAL A 10 -11.15 7.59 7.76
CA VAL A 10 -10.21 7.72 8.89
C VAL A 10 -9.21 6.58 8.87
N ILE A 11 -9.69 5.35 8.73
CA ILE A 11 -8.85 4.16 8.63
C ILE A 11 -7.86 4.29 7.45
N PHE A 12 -8.35 4.70 6.27
CA PHE A 12 -7.50 4.88 5.10
C PHE A 12 -6.40 5.93 5.36
N TYR A 13 -6.74 7.08 5.92
CA TYR A 13 -5.74 8.12 6.20
C TYR A 13 -4.73 7.70 7.27
N ILE A 14 -5.17 7.04 8.34
CA ILE A 14 -4.26 6.50 9.36
C ILE A 14 -3.29 5.50 8.74
N ILE A 15 -3.78 4.57 7.93
CA ILE A 15 -2.95 3.56 7.27
C ILE A 15 -1.97 4.18 6.27
N ASN A 16 -2.37 5.23 5.54
CA ASN A 16 -1.45 5.96 4.66
C ASN A 16 -0.32 6.64 5.46
N ILE A 17 -0.64 7.28 6.59
CA ILE A 17 0.37 7.90 7.44
C ILE A 17 1.32 6.84 8.00
N LEU A 18 0.79 5.72 8.51
CA LEU A 18 1.60 4.60 9.00
C LEU A 18 2.48 4.01 7.90
N LEU A 19 1.92 3.83 6.68
CA LEU A 19 2.69 3.39 5.52
C LEU A 19 3.88 4.32 5.27
N ILE A 20 3.64 5.63 5.15
CA ILE A 20 4.69 6.61 4.86
C ILE A 20 5.77 6.57 5.95
N ILE A 21 5.39 6.52 7.23
CA ILE A 21 6.34 6.43 8.34
C ILE A 21 7.20 5.16 8.23
N LEU A 22 6.58 4.00 8.01
CA LEU A 22 7.28 2.72 7.92
C LEU A 22 8.17 2.63 6.67
N TYR A 23 7.73 3.20 5.55
CA TYR A 23 8.43 3.15 4.27
C TYR A 23 9.66 4.05 4.27
N LEU A 24 9.57 5.25 4.86
CA LEU A 24 10.64 6.25 4.85
C LEU A 24 11.57 6.18 6.07
N TYR A 25 11.32 5.29 7.03
CA TYR A 25 12.23 5.08 8.15
C TYR A 25 13.58 4.49 7.66
N PRO A 26 14.74 5.01 8.10
CA PRO A 26 16.05 4.45 7.77
C PRO A 26 16.22 3.07 8.42
N GLY A 27 16.38 2.03 7.61
CA GLY A 27 16.30 0.63 8.05
C GLY A 27 14.87 0.18 8.39
N SER A 28 14.71 -0.92 9.13
CA SER A 28 13.42 -1.49 9.51
C SER A 28 12.99 -1.07 10.91
N LEU A 29 11.93 -0.26 11.02
CA LEU A 29 11.36 0.12 12.31
C LEU A 29 10.82 -1.10 13.06
N LEU A 30 10.14 -2.00 12.36
CA LEU A 30 9.62 -3.24 12.96
C LEU A 30 10.76 -4.20 13.32
N GLY A 31 11.82 -4.26 12.51
CA GLY A 31 13.03 -5.01 12.83
C GLY A 31 13.67 -4.56 14.13
N TRP A 32 13.75 -3.24 14.33
CA TRP A 32 14.26 -2.68 15.57
C TRP A 32 13.39 -3.03 16.77
N ILE A 33 12.07 -2.93 16.65
CA ILE A 33 11.15 -3.22 17.76
C ILE A 33 11.15 -4.72 18.13
N ILE A 34 11.23 -5.61 17.15
CA ILE A 34 11.04 -7.06 17.35
C ILE A 34 12.38 -7.77 17.61
N TYR A 35 13.44 -7.38 16.90
CA TYR A 35 14.73 -8.08 16.89
C TYR A 35 15.89 -7.25 17.44
N ASP A 36 15.64 -6.02 17.91
CA ASP A 36 16.67 -5.03 18.28
C ASP A 36 17.69 -4.80 17.15
N ASN A 37 17.25 -4.96 15.90
CA ASN A 37 18.13 -4.87 14.73
C ASN A 37 17.41 -4.23 13.53
N LYS A 38 17.86 -3.02 13.15
CA LYS A 38 17.31 -2.25 12.03
C LYS A 38 17.60 -2.85 10.66
N SER A 39 18.59 -3.73 10.54
CA SER A 39 18.94 -4.38 9.27
C SER A 39 18.01 -5.55 8.93
N ILE A 40 17.21 -6.03 9.89
CA ILE A 40 16.30 -7.16 9.69
C ILE A 40 14.91 -6.61 9.36
N GLN A 41 14.41 -6.86 8.16
CA GLN A 41 13.01 -6.59 7.82
C GLN A 41 12.16 -7.82 8.22
N PRO A 42 11.18 -7.70 9.13
CA PRO A 42 10.26 -8.80 9.38
C PRO A 42 9.50 -9.12 8.09
N GLN A 43 9.47 -10.40 7.71
CA GLN A 43 8.79 -10.87 6.50
C GLN A 43 7.69 -11.86 6.87
N ILE A 44 6.51 -11.72 6.25
CA ILE A 44 5.43 -12.72 6.37
C ILE A 44 5.77 -13.95 5.53
N THR A 45 6.31 -13.71 4.33
CA THR A 45 6.80 -14.74 3.41
C THR A 45 8.09 -14.24 2.75
N PRO A 46 8.96 -15.15 2.29
CA PRO A 46 10.13 -14.77 1.50
C PRO A 46 9.76 -13.95 0.27
N ASP A 47 10.71 -13.17 -0.22
CA ASP A 47 10.57 -12.45 -1.48
C ASP A 47 10.59 -13.42 -2.67
N PHE A 48 9.88 -13.04 -3.73
CA PHE A 48 9.88 -13.76 -5.00
C PHE A 48 10.61 -12.90 -6.05
N VAL A 49 10.05 -12.77 -7.26
CA VAL A 49 10.50 -11.80 -8.27
C VAL A 49 10.26 -10.36 -7.81
N ILE A 50 9.30 -10.17 -6.89
CA ILE A 50 8.95 -8.90 -6.26
C ILE A 50 9.07 -9.03 -4.75
N SER A 51 9.18 -7.90 -4.05
CA SER A 51 9.14 -7.93 -2.59
C SER A 51 7.73 -8.27 -2.09
N SER A 52 7.66 -9.32 -1.29
CA SER A 52 6.41 -9.84 -0.74
C SER A 52 5.77 -8.85 0.24
N ASN A 53 6.58 -8.22 1.09
CA ASN A 53 6.11 -7.20 2.03
C ASN A 53 5.51 -5.99 1.32
N HIS A 54 6.21 -5.47 0.30
CA HIS A 54 5.76 -4.35 -0.53
C HIS A 54 4.44 -4.68 -1.23
N PHE A 55 4.36 -5.87 -1.83
CA PHE A 55 3.14 -6.38 -2.43
C PHE A 55 1.97 -6.43 -1.43
N TYR A 56 2.15 -7.05 -0.26
CA TYR A 56 1.07 -7.19 0.72
C TYR A 56 0.58 -5.85 1.27
N VAL A 57 1.49 -4.93 1.55
CA VAL A 57 1.14 -3.60 2.07
C VAL A 57 0.36 -2.81 1.02
N PHE A 58 0.77 -2.88 -0.26
CA PHE A 58 0.04 -2.20 -1.33
C PHE A 58 -1.28 -2.88 -1.71
N VAL A 59 -1.42 -4.21 -1.55
CA VAL A 59 -2.72 -4.88 -1.62
C VAL A 59 -3.64 -4.35 -0.52
N LEU A 60 -3.16 -4.31 0.74
CA LEU A 60 -3.96 -3.87 1.89
C LEU A 60 -4.47 -2.44 1.71
N ILE A 61 -3.57 -1.49 1.41
CA ILE A 61 -3.96 -0.09 1.27
C ILE A 61 -4.89 0.15 0.07
N SER A 62 -4.70 -0.62 -1.00
CA SER A 62 -5.58 -0.58 -2.17
C SER A 62 -6.97 -1.09 -1.82
N ILE A 63 -7.11 -2.23 -1.13
CA ILE A 63 -8.42 -2.74 -0.68
C ILE A 63 -9.14 -1.69 0.16
N ILE A 64 -8.45 -1.12 1.14
CA ILE A 64 -9.05 -0.11 2.05
C ILE A 64 -9.42 1.16 1.30
N GLY A 65 -8.57 1.61 0.36
CA GLY A 65 -8.87 2.74 -0.51
C GLY A 65 -10.12 2.49 -1.35
N PHE A 66 -10.21 1.33 -2.00
CA PHE A 66 -11.37 0.96 -2.80
C PHE A 66 -12.65 0.91 -1.96
N LEU A 67 -12.63 0.25 -0.79
CA LEU A 67 -13.77 0.24 0.15
C LEU A 67 -14.17 1.65 0.60
N THR A 68 -13.20 2.54 0.79
CA THR A 68 -13.43 3.93 1.20
C THR A 68 -14.11 4.77 0.11
N PHE A 69 -13.75 4.53 -1.16
CA PHE A 69 -14.15 5.38 -2.29
C PHE A 69 -15.11 4.69 -3.29
N VAL A 70 -15.58 3.46 -3.00
CA VAL A 70 -16.41 2.63 -3.90
C VAL A 70 -17.66 3.36 -4.43
N ASN A 71 -18.33 4.14 -3.58
CA ASN A 71 -19.55 4.88 -3.95
C ASN A 71 -19.27 6.32 -4.41
N SER A 72 -18.02 6.63 -4.76
CA SER A 72 -17.61 7.97 -5.17
C SER A 72 -17.08 7.97 -6.59
N LYS A 73 -17.30 9.07 -7.32
CA LYS A 73 -16.68 9.30 -8.64
C LYS A 73 -15.14 9.49 -8.56
N LYS A 74 -14.52 9.17 -7.42
CA LYS A 74 -13.10 9.42 -7.12
C LYS A 74 -12.21 8.18 -7.27
N ILE A 75 -12.73 7.06 -7.76
CA ILE A 75 -11.93 5.83 -7.95
C ILE A 75 -10.71 6.08 -8.84
N ILE A 76 -10.87 6.82 -9.95
CA ILE A 76 -9.75 7.15 -10.84
C ILE A 76 -8.69 7.97 -10.09
N LEU A 77 -9.11 8.94 -9.28
CA LEU A 77 -8.20 9.75 -8.45
C LEU A 77 -7.46 8.89 -7.42
N LEU A 78 -8.14 7.94 -6.79
CA LEU A 78 -7.51 6.98 -5.88
C LEU A 78 -6.44 6.14 -6.59
N LEU A 79 -6.71 5.67 -7.80
CA LEU A 79 -5.73 4.88 -8.56
C LEU A 79 -4.49 5.69 -8.93
N LEU A 80 -4.69 6.91 -9.43
CA LEU A 80 -3.59 7.83 -9.71
C LEU A 80 -2.79 8.11 -8.44
N TYR A 81 -3.47 8.32 -7.31
CA TYR A 81 -2.82 8.51 -6.02
C TYR A 81 -1.98 7.30 -5.58
N LEU A 82 -2.52 6.09 -5.67
CA LEU A 82 -1.79 4.88 -5.24
C LEU A 82 -0.57 4.58 -6.12
N ILE A 83 -0.69 4.77 -7.44
CA ILE A 83 0.44 4.63 -8.37
C ILE A 83 1.49 5.70 -8.08
N PHE A 84 1.07 6.96 -7.90
CA PHE A 84 1.97 8.04 -7.53
C PHE A 84 2.69 7.77 -6.20
N LEU A 85 1.96 7.32 -5.18
CA LEU A 85 2.48 6.98 -3.86
C LEU A 85 3.52 5.86 -3.97
N SER A 86 3.22 4.80 -4.71
CA SER A 86 4.13 3.68 -5.00
C SER A 86 5.46 4.15 -5.58
N ILE A 87 5.42 5.03 -6.57
CA ILE A 87 6.62 5.51 -7.26
C ILE A 87 7.41 6.48 -6.37
N MET A 88 6.71 7.43 -5.72
CA MET A 88 7.35 8.45 -4.89
C MET A 88 8.04 7.85 -3.66
N LEU A 89 7.40 6.91 -2.98
CA LEU A 89 7.97 6.27 -1.80
C LEU A 89 9.29 5.57 -2.13
N GLU A 90 9.36 4.89 -3.27
CA GLU A 90 10.59 4.25 -3.73
C GLU A 90 11.66 5.27 -4.16
N ILE A 91 11.27 6.34 -4.85
CA ILE A 91 12.21 7.41 -5.24
C ILE A 91 12.85 8.06 -4.00
N PHE A 92 12.10 8.22 -2.90
CA PHE A 92 12.65 8.79 -1.66
C PHE A 92 13.77 7.92 -1.06
N HIS A 93 13.82 6.62 -1.33
CA HIS A 93 14.92 5.75 -0.89
C HIS A 93 16.27 6.12 -1.52
N LEU A 94 16.30 6.92 -2.59
CA LEU A 94 17.55 7.48 -3.13
C LEU A 94 18.22 8.49 -2.20
N VAL A 95 17.44 9.12 -1.30
CA VAL A 95 17.92 10.20 -0.42
C VAL A 95 18.02 9.75 1.03
N ILE A 96 17.28 8.71 1.42
CA ILE A 96 17.21 8.24 2.80
C ILE A 96 18.39 7.31 3.10
N PRO A 97 19.17 7.57 4.17
CA PRO A 97 20.27 6.69 4.54
C PRO A 97 19.77 5.31 4.95
N GLU A 98 20.61 4.28 4.78
CA GLU A 98 20.27 2.88 5.07
C GLU A 98 19.09 2.32 4.24
N ARG A 99 18.69 3.05 3.19
CA ARG A 99 17.74 2.62 2.17
C ARG A 99 18.40 2.69 0.80
N THR A 100 17.92 1.86 -0.11
CA THR A 100 18.33 1.83 -1.50
C THR A 100 17.10 1.63 -2.36
N PHE A 101 17.08 2.28 -3.52
CA PHE A 101 16.05 2.02 -4.51
C PHE A 101 16.17 0.57 -5.01
N GLN A 102 15.04 -0.15 -5.03
CA GLN A 102 14.92 -1.53 -5.48
C GLN A 102 13.75 -1.70 -6.45
N TRP A 103 14.05 -2.25 -7.62
CA TRP A 103 13.02 -2.57 -8.62
C TRP A 103 12.00 -3.58 -8.10
N SER A 104 12.43 -4.55 -7.29
CA SER A 104 11.56 -5.55 -6.67
C SER A 104 10.49 -4.92 -5.77
N ASP A 105 10.84 -3.83 -5.08
CA ASP A 105 9.95 -3.12 -4.16
C ASP A 105 8.94 -2.29 -4.95
N LEU A 106 9.40 -1.53 -5.95
CA LEU A 106 8.51 -0.80 -6.85
C LEU A 106 7.52 -1.73 -7.58
N PHE A 107 7.98 -2.85 -8.12
CA PHE A 107 7.11 -3.81 -8.79
C PHE A 107 6.16 -4.49 -7.81
N GLY A 108 6.60 -4.77 -6.58
CA GLY A 108 5.75 -5.25 -5.50
C GLY A 108 4.59 -4.30 -5.23
N ASN A 109 4.91 -3.02 -5.04
CA ASN A 109 3.92 -1.97 -4.80
C ASN A 109 2.90 -1.85 -5.94
N LEU A 110 3.38 -1.71 -7.19
CA LEU A 110 2.52 -1.55 -8.37
C LEU A 110 1.63 -2.78 -8.60
N LEU A 111 2.17 -3.99 -8.47
CA LEU A 111 1.39 -5.22 -8.59
C LEU A 111 0.32 -5.33 -7.50
N GLY A 112 0.62 -4.89 -6.28
CA GLY A 112 -0.37 -4.83 -5.20
C GLY A 112 -1.59 -3.99 -5.57
N VAL A 113 -1.38 -2.83 -6.21
CA VAL A 113 -2.48 -1.99 -6.73
C VAL A 113 -3.23 -2.67 -7.87
N ILE A 114 -2.49 -3.22 -8.85
CA ILE A 114 -3.07 -3.84 -10.06
C ILE A 114 -3.95 -5.03 -9.70
N VAL A 115 -3.52 -5.90 -8.80
CA VAL A 115 -4.30 -7.08 -8.38
C VAL A 115 -5.65 -6.68 -7.80
N VAL A 116 -5.70 -5.63 -6.98
CA VAL A 116 -6.96 -5.15 -6.40
C VAL A 116 -7.88 -4.55 -7.47
N ILE A 117 -7.34 -3.84 -8.47
CA ILE A 117 -8.12 -3.37 -9.62
C ILE A 117 -8.75 -4.56 -10.37
N LEU A 118 -7.95 -5.58 -10.67
CA LEU A 118 -8.40 -6.76 -11.39
C LEU A 118 -9.49 -7.50 -10.61
N LEU A 119 -9.30 -7.69 -9.30
CA LEU A 119 -10.29 -8.31 -8.42
C LEU A 119 -11.60 -7.51 -8.40
N ASN A 120 -11.52 -6.18 -8.24
CA ASN A 120 -12.71 -5.33 -8.24
C ASN A 120 -13.47 -5.41 -9.58
N ASN A 121 -12.75 -5.38 -10.70
CA ASN A 121 -13.36 -5.52 -12.03
C ASN A 121 -14.01 -6.91 -12.21
N PHE A 122 -13.36 -7.96 -11.72
CA PHE A 122 -13.90 -9.32 -11.76
C PHE A 122 -15.18 -9.44 -10.92
N ILE A 123 -15.18 -8.89 -9.70
CA ILE A 123 -16.36 -8.85 -8.82
C ILE A 123 -17.49 -8.04 -9.46
N ASN A 124 -17.21 -6.89 -10.08
CA ASN A 124 -18.25 -6.09 -10.72
C ASN A 124 -18.85 -6.75 -11.97
N LYS A 125 -18.04 -7.53 -12.72
CA LYS A 125 -18.49 -8.20 -13.95
C LYS A 125 -19.23 -9.51 -13.68
N TYR A 126 -18.77 -10.30 -12.71
CA TYR A 126 -19.24 -11.67 -12.46
C TYR A 126 -19.82 -11.90 -11.07
N GLY A 127 -19.70 -10.93 -10.16
CA GLY A 127 -20.24 -11.01 -8.82
C GLY A 127 -21.75 -11.16 -8.87
N ARG A 128 -22.26 -12.22 -8.24
CA ARG A 128 -23.69 -12.52 -8.10
C ARG A 128 -24.46 -11.51 -7.22
N PHE A 129 -23.82 -10.43 -6.76
CA PHE A 129 -24.41 -9.39 -5.91
C PHE A 129 -25.15 -8.30 -6.70
N LYS A 130 -25.66 -8.59 -7.90
CA LYS A 130 -26.72 -7.78 -8.51
C LYS A 130 -28.04 -8.15 -7.84
N LYS A 131 -28.37 -7.41 -6.78
CA LYS A 131 -29.74 -7.22 -6.32
C LYS A 131 -30.10 -5.77 -6.52
#